data_AF-A0A7J9PUV2-F1
#
_entry.id   AF-A0A7J9PUV2-F1
#
_cell.length_a   1.000
_cell.length_b   1.000
_cell.length_c   1.000
_cell.angle_alpha   90.00
_cell.angle_beta   90.00
_cell.angle_gamma   90.00
#
_symmetry.space_group_name_H-M   'P 1'
#
loop_
_entity.id
_entity.type
_entity.pdbx_description
1 polymer ?
#
loop_
_entity_poly.entity_id
_entity_poly.type
_entity_poly.pdbx_seq_one_letter_code
_entity_poly.pdbx_strand_id
1 'polypeptide(L)'
;MGMHHIVKPSLLDAADFAKRYCKPKKLSVIIGDCLIEYRGRAKSLLDWGERVVIIKQDGAVIVHQPTMREPVNWQACNTKTDFSVEDEKFVMNTYHKHPNEKMKLTFRNVQMMMATSLKDNARIVVSGMETDIVEKIIEKPDVIEEGLRITKREKKTKSGM
;
A
#
# COMPACT_ATOMS: atom_id res chain seq x y z
N MET A 1 7.50 -6.97 -22.57
CA MET A 1 7.17 -6.54 -21.19
C MET A 1 8.00 -5.30 -20.94
N GLY A 2 7.44 -4.11 -21.17
CA GLY A 2 8.20 -2.86 -21.19
C GLY A 2 7.94 -2.04 -19.93
N MET A 3 9.00 -1.47 -19.38
CA MET A 3 8.90 -0.39 -18.42
C MET A 3 8.67 0.92 -19.18
N HIS A 4 7.62 1.64 -18.84
CA HIS A 4 7.39 2.99 -19.33
C HIS A 4 7.72 3.96 -18.20
N HIS A 5 8.35 5.07 -18.52
CA HIS A 5 8.60 6.13 -17.57
C HIS A 5 8.60 7.49 -18.26
N ILE A 6 8.38 8.54 -17.48
CA ILE A 6 8.50 9.92 -17.90
C ILE A 6 9.07 10.73 -16.72
N VAL A 7 9.95 11.69 -17.03
CA VAL A 7 10.66 12.50 -16.03
C VAL A 7 10.30 13.96 -16.26
N LYS A 8 10.01 14.67 -15.16
CA LYS A 8 9.56 16.06 -15.14
C LYS A 8 8.49 16.38 -16.21
N PRO A 9 7.42 15.56 -16.35
CA PRO A 9 6.37 15.85 -17.32
C PRO A 9 5.61 17.13 -16.96
N SER A 10 4.98 17.75 -17.95
CA SER A 10 3.87 18.67 -17.67
C SER A 10 2.73 17.92 -16.97
N LEU A 11 1.83 18.62 -16.28
CA LEU A 11 0.71 17.97 -15.60
C LEU A 11 -0.27 17.30 -16.58
N LEU A 12 -0.37 17.81 -17.81
CA LEU A 12 -1.11 17.19 -18.89
C LEU A 12 -0.44 15.89 -19.37
N ASP A 13 0.88 15.93 -19.64
CA ASP A 13 1.63 14.74 -20.04
C ASP A 13 1.63 13.67 -18.94
N ALA A 14 1.65 14.07 -17.67
CA ALA A 14 1.52 13.17 -16.53
C ALA A 14 0.16 12.45 -16.53
N ALA A 15 -0.93 13.19 -16.76
CA ALA A 15 -2.27 12.62 -16.85
C ALA A 15 -2.40 11.67 -18.05
N ASP A 16 -1.85 12.03 -19.21
CA ASP A 16 -1.87 11.19 -20.40
C ASP A 16 -1.02 9.93 -20.23
N PHE A 17 0.15 10.06 -19.61
CA PHE A 17 0.98 8.92 -19.22
C PHE A 17 0.22 7.99 -18.26
N ALA A 18 -0.43 8.54 -17.22
CA ALA A 18 -1.21 7.78 -16.25
C ALA A 18 -2.33 7.00 -16.94
N LYS A 19 -3.15 7.70 -17.76
CA LYS A 19 -4.26 7.11 -18.51
C LYS A 19 -3.77 6.01 -19.46
N ARG A 20 -2.59 6.15 -20.06
CA ARG A 20 -2.05 5.17 -21.01
C ARG A 20 -1.42 3.96 -20.31
N TYR A 21 -0.62 4.17 -19.27
CA TYR A 21 0.28 3.15 -18.74
C TYR A 21 -0.03 2.68 -17.31
N CYS A 22 -0.64 3.51 -16.45
CA CYS A 22 -1.00 3.16 -15.07
C CYS A 22 -2.31 2.36 -15.03
N LYS A 23 -2.29 1.18 -15.63
CA LYS A 23 -3.45 0.28 -15.77
C LYS A 23 -3.55 -0.73 -14.62
N PRO A 24 -4.74 -1.32 -14.37
CA PRO A 24 -4.85 -2.46 -13.46
C PRO A 24 -3.85 -3.56 -13.81
N LYS A 25 -3.35 -4.29 -12.78
CA LYS A 25 -2.30 -5.32 -12.91
C LYS A 25 -0.92 -4.81 -13.34
N LYS A 26 -0.68 -3.50 -13.29
CA LYS A 26 0.66 -2.90 -13.39
C LYS A 26 1.05 -2.22 -12.10
N LEU A 27 2.33 -2.28 -11.77
CA LEU A 27 2.93 -1.41 -10.77
C LEU A 27 3.04 -0.01 -11.39
N SER A 28 2.59 1.01 -10.66
CA SER A 28 2.88 2.40 -10.98
C SER A 28 3.56 3.09 -9.80
N VAL A 29 4.55 3.93 -10.09
CA VAL A 29 5.20 4.81 -9.10
C VAL A 29 5.11 6.24 -9.62
N ILE A 30 4.70 7.15 -8.75
CA ILE A 30 4.63 8.59 -9.03
C ILE A 30 5.42 9.29 -7.94
N ILE A 31 6.37 10.13 -8.32
CA ILE A 31 7.12 11.00 -7.42
C ILE A 31 6.78 12.43 -7.78
N GLY A 32 6.32 13.21 -6.82
CA GLY A 32 5.95 14.60 -7.06
C GLY A 32 5.41 15.28 -5.83
N ASP A 33 5.18 16.57 -5.98
CA ASP A 33 4.62 17.43 -4.95
C ASP A 33 3.09 17.44 -5.04
N CYS A 34 2.44 16.91 -4.01
CA CYS A 34 1.00 16.74 -3.98
C CYS A 34 0.35 17.15 -2.67
N LEU A 35 -0.92 17.45 -2.71
CA LEU A 35 -1.81 17.58 -1.55
C LEU A 35 -2.71 16.34 -1.51
N ILE A 36 -2.98 15.82 -0.31
CA ILE A 36 -3.80 14.61 -0.11
C ILE A 36 -5.01 14.93 0.74
N GLU A 37 -6.18 14.59 0.23
CA GLU A 37 -7.44 14.59 0.97
C GLU A 37 -7.93 13.16 1.11
N TYR A 38 -8.16 12.71 2.34
CA TYR A 38 -8.67 11.37 2.61
C TYR A 38 -9.96 11.41 3.42
N ARG A 39 -10.93 10.57 3.04
CA ARG A 39 -12.22 10.41 3.72
C ARG A 39 -12.60 8.93 3.75
N GLY A 40 -12.77 8.39 4.95
CA GLY A 40 -13.11 6.98 5.17
C GLY A 40 -13.39 6.72 6.64
N ARG A 41 -12.72 5.72 7.22
CA ARG A 41 -12.73 5.45 8.68
C ARG A 41 -12.29 6.66 9.52
N ALA A 42 -11.49 7.54 8.93
CA ALA A 42 -11.11 8.84 9.47
C ALA A 42 -11.19 9.89 8.36
N LYS A 43 -10.93 11.15 8.69
CA LYS A 43 -10.70 12.21 7.72
C LYS A 43 -9.31 12.79 7.97
N SER A 44 -8.55 13.01 6.90
CA SER A 44 -7.26 13.67 6.99
C SER A 44 -7.04 14.57 5.78
N LEU A 45 -6.33 15.68 6.02
CA LEU A 45 -5.76 16.55 5.00
C LEU A 45 -4.25 16.57 5.24
N LEU A 46 -3.48 16.30 4.20
CA LEU A 46 -2.05 16.41 4.22
C LEU A 46 -1.64 17.42 3.15
N ASP A 47 -1.09 18.54 3.58
CA ASP A 47 -0.77 19.69 2.72
C ASP A 47 0.38 19.38 1.73
N TRP A 48 0.67 20.31 0.83
CA TRP A 48 1.71 20.22 -0.20
C TRP A 48 3.05 19.69 0.31
N GLY A 49 3.74 18.93 -0.52
CA GLY A 49 4.98 18.24 -0.17
C GLY A 49 5.30 17.08 -1.13
N GLU A 50 6.60 16.79 -1.25
CA GLU A 50 7.10 15.76 -2.14
C GLU A 50 6.92 14.37 -1.54
N ARG A 51 6.29 13.49 -2.30
CA ARG A 51 5.89 12.15 -1.86
C ARG A 51 6.12 11.12 -2.94
N VAL A 52 6.32 9.89 -2.49
CA VAL A 52 6.32 8.70 -3.34
C VAL A 52 4.97 8.03 -3.23
N VAL A 53 4.27 7.90 -4.36
CA VAL A 53 2.98 7.20 -4.48
C VAL A 53 3.20 5.92 -5.25
N ILE A 54 2.79 4.80 -4.67
CA ILE A 54 2.90 3.46 -5.24
C ILE A 54 1.49 2.91 -5.44
N ILE A 55 1.19 2.48 -6.66
CA ILE A 55 -0.02 1.71 -7.00
C ILE A 55 0.43 0.30 -7.37
N LYS A 56 0.11 -0.67 -6.51
CA LYS A 56 0.49 -2.08 -6.70
C LYS A 56 -0.40 -2.77 -7.73
N GLN A 57 0.05 -3.93 -8.22
CA GLN A 57 -0.67 -4.70 -9.25
C GLN A 57 -2.03 -5.23 -8.79
N ASP A 58 -2.22 -5.37 -7.48
CA ASP A 58 -3.48 -5.75 -6.81
C ASP A 58 -4.38 -4.54 -6.50
N GLY A 59 -3.97 -3.34 -6.91
CA GLY A 59 -4.69 -2.08 -6.69
C GLY A 59 -4.40 -1.40 -5.36
N ALA A 60 -3.59 -1.97 -4.45
CA ALA A 60 -3.24 -1.28 -3.21
C ALA A 60 -2.49 0.03 -3.51
N VAL A 61 -2.84 1.10 -2.79
CA VAL A 61 -2.24 2.43 -2.96
C VAL A 61 -1.51 2.79 -1.68
N ILE A 62 -0.26 3.22 -1.80
CA ILE A 62 0.62 3.53 -0.67
C ILE A 62 1.30 4.86 -0.95
N VAL A 63 1.28 5.77 0.03
CA VAL A 63 1.93 7.08 -0.08
C VAL A 63 2.92 7.26 1.06
N HIS A 64 4.16 7.58 0.71
CA HIS A 64 5.24 7.85 1.67
C HIS A 64 5.73 9.29 1.60
N GLN A 65 6.03 9.84 2.76
CA GLN A 65 6.92 11.00 2.90
C GLN A 65 8.39 10.54 2.79
N PRO A 66 9.36 11.47 2.70
CA PRO A 66 10.78 11.11 2.56
C PRO A 66 11.37 10.32 3.74
N THR A 67 10.67 10.30 4.89
CA THR A 67 11.11 9.66 6.13
C THR A 67 10.01 8.78 6.70
N MET A 68 10.37 7.97 7.70
CA MET A 68 9.52 7.00 8.40
C MET A 68 9.25 5.72 7.61
N ARG A 69 9.13 4.61 8.36
CA ARG A 69 8.83 3.29 7.81
C ARG A 69 7.40 3.20 7.30
N GLU A 70 6.46 3.80 8.03
CA GLU A 70 5.04 3.70 7.71
C GLU A 70 4.65 4.64 6.57
N PRO A 71 3.67 4.26 5.73
CA PRO A 71 3.05 5.18 4.81
C PRO A 71 2.25 6.25 5.56
N VAL A 72 2.24 7.47 5.03
CA VAL A 72 1.44 8.57 5.59
C VAL A 72 -0.05 8.41 5.23
N ASN A 73 -0.35 7.85 4.06
CA ASN A 73 -1.69 7.47 3.64
C ASN A 73 -1.63 6.17 2.81
N TRP A 74 -2.66 5.33 2.92
CA TRP A 74 -2.74 4.10 2.15
C TRP A 74 -4.20 3.65 1.98
N GLN A 75 -4.43 2.80 0.97
CA GLN A 75 -5.66 2.03 0.80
C GLN A 75 -5.34 0.59 0.42
N ALA A 76 -6.16 -0.33 0.90
CA ALA A 76 -5.95 -1.77 0.73
C ALA A 76 -6.06 -2.22 -0.74
N CYS A 77 -5.76 -3.50 -0.98
CA CYS A 77 -5.94 -4.17 -2.26
C CYS A 77 -7.37 -3.97 -2.82
N ASN A 78 -7.54 -4.13 -4.13
CA ASN A 78 -8.80 -3.91 -4.85
C ASN A 78 -9.30 -2.46 -4.84
N THR A 79 -8.44 -1.50 -4.51
CA THR A 79 -8.74 -0.07 -4.66
C THR A 79 -8.75 0.29 -6.15
N LYS A 80 -9.78 1.03 -6.57
CA LYS A 80 -9.87 1.59 -7.92
C LYS A 80 -9.15 2.94 -7.95
N THR A 81 -8.41 3.20 -9.02
CA THR A 81 -7.69 4.46 -9.23
C THR A 81 -8.09 5.05 -10.56
N ASP A 82 -8.44 6.33 -10.56
CA ASP A 82 -8.77 7.13 -11.74
C ASP A 82 -7.88 8.37 -11.81
N PHE A 83 -7.58 8.81 -13.02
CA PHE A 83 -6.67 9.93 -13.30
C PHE A 83 -7.37 10.98 -14.15
N SER A 84 -7.31 12.23 -13.70
CA SER A 84 -7.92 13.39 -14.34
C SER A 84 -6.98 14.59 -14.36
N VAL A 85 -7.39 15.62 -15.09
CA VAL A 85 -6.86 16.98 -14.95
C VAL A 85 -8.00 17.85 -14.44
N GLU A 86 -7.77 18.58 -13.36
CA GLU A 86 -8.73 19.50 -12.73
C GLU A 86 -7.99 20.81 -12.44
N ASP A 87 -8.49 21.96 -12.89
CA ASP A 87 -7.86 23.28 -12.67
C ASP A 87 -6.36 23.30 -13.00
N GLU A 88 -5.99 22.75 -14.17
CA GLU A 88 -4.61 22.60 -14.64
C GLU A 88 -3.71 21.75 -13.73
N LYS A 89 -4.28 21.01 -12.76
CA LYS A 89 -3.56 20.08 -11.89
C LYS A 89 -3.78 18.64 -12.33
N PHE A 90 -2.73 17.82 -12.19
CA PHE A 90 -2.88 16.37 -12.33
C PHE A 90 -3.50 15.81 -11.05
N VAL A 91 -4.63 15.10 -11.20
CA VAL A 91 -5.39 14.56 -10.07
C VAL A 91 -5.46 13.04 -10.18
N MET A 92 -5.19 12.38 -9.05
CA MET A 92 -5.40 10.96 -8.84
C MET A 92 -6.49 10.77 -7.78
N ASN A 93 -7.61 10.17 -8.17
CA ASN A 93 -8.69 9.82 -7.28
C ASN A 93 -8.70 8.31 -7.05
N THR A 94 -8.89 7.89 -5.81
CA THR A 94 -8.93 6.48 -5.46
C THR A 94 -10.14 6.15 -4.60
N TYR A 95 -10.68 4.94 -4.79
CA TYR A 95 -11.88 4.46 -4.12
C TYR A 95 -11.73 3.01 -3.67
N HIS A 96 -11.90 2.79 -2.37
CA HIS A 96 -11.97 1.48 -1.75
C HIS A 96 -13.39 1.26 -1.20
N LYS A 97 -13.96 0.07 -1.41
CA LYS A 97 -15.39 -0.17 -1.14
C LYS A 97 -15.68 -0.65 0.29
N HIS A 98 -14.80 -1.49 0.85
CA HIS A 98 -15.04 -2.18 2.13
C HIS A 98 -13.81 -2.13 3.03
N PRO A 99 -13.70 -1.11 3.90
CA PRO A 99 -14.68 -0.03 4.14
C PRO A 99 -14.71 1.01 3.01
N ASN A 100 -15.76 1.84 2.98
CA ASN A 100 -15.90 2.89 1.98
C ASN A 100 -14.89 4.01 2.28
N GLU A 101 -13.87 4.14 1.45
CA GLU A 101 -12.79 5.10 1.62
C GLU A 101 -12.44 5.75 0.28
N LYS A 102 -12.22 7.06 0.32
CA LYS A 102 -11.83 7.90 -0.82
C LYS A 102 -10.55 8.63 -0.49
N MET A 103 -9.64 8.70 -1.45
CA MET A 103 -8.45 9.54 -1.36
C MET A 103 -8.27 10.30 -2.66
N LYS A 104 -7.99 11.60 -2.56
CA LYS A 104 -7.66 12.47 -3.70
C LYS A 104 -6.24 12.98 -3.50
N LEU A 105 -5.40 12.79 -4.51
CA LEU A 105 -4.08 13.37 -4.59
C LEU A 105 -4.09 14.40 -5.71
N THR A 106 -3.80 15.64 -5.39
CA THR A 106 -3.67 16.73 -6.36
C THR A 106 -2.20 17.08 -6.50
N PHE A 107 -1.62 16.94 -7.69
CA PHE A 107 -0.20 17.21 -7.94
C PHE A 107 -0.03 18.62 -8.52
N ARG A 108 0.89 19.40 -7.95
CA ARG A 108 1.32 20.69 -8.51
C ARG A 108 2.58 20.57 -9.37
N ASN A 109 3.38 19.53 -9.14
CA ASN A 109 4.43 19.09 -10.04
C ASN A 109 4.58 17.57 -9.95
N VAL A 110 5.15 16.98 -10.99
CA VAL A 110 5.51 15.56 -11.03
C VAL A 110 6.97 15.48 -11.43
N GLN A 111 7.79 14.88 -10.58
CA GLN A 111 9.22 14.68 -10.84
C GLN A 111 9.46 13.46 -11.72
N MET A 112 8.73 12.38 -11.49
CA MET A 112 8.84 11.15 -12.27
C MET A 112 7.58 10.30 -12.16
N MET A 113 7.23 9.62 -13.24
CA MET A 113 6.28 8.51 -13.21
C MET A 113 6.88 7.31 -13.91
N MET A 114 6.54 6.12 -13.42
CA MET A 114 6.85 4.88 -14.09
C MET A 114 5.71 3.88 -13.98
N ALA A 115 5.58 3.02 -14.98
CA ALA A 115 4.64 1.92 -14.99
C ALA A 115 5.29 0.67 -15.58
N THR A 116 5.19 -0.45 -14.87
CA THR A 116 5.76 -1.74 -15.29
C THR A 116 4.90 -2.89 -14.79
N SER A 117 5.24 -4.11 -15.20
CA SER A 117 4.69 -5.33 -14.63
C SER A 117 5.82 -6.09 -13.92
N LEU A 118 5.60 -6.39 -12.64
CA LEU A 118 6.46 -7.25 -11.84
C LEU A 118 5.95 -8.70 -11.91
N LYS A 119 6.88 -9.64 -11.92
CA LYS A 119 6.61 -11.07 -11.78
C LYS A 119 7.32 -11.56 -10.54
N ASP A 120 6.54 -12.06 -9.59
CA ASP A 120 7.07 -12.68 -8.40
C ASP A 120 6.21 -13.89 -8.05
N ASN A 121 6.86 -15.06 -7.98
CA ASN A 121 6.26 -16.32 -7.56
C ASN A 121 6.94 -16.86 -6.30
N ALA A 122 7.91 -16.14 -5.75
CA ALA A 122 8.56 -16.53 -4.53
C ALA A 122 7.56 -16.42 -3.38
N ARG A 123 7.71 -17.32 -2.40
CA ARG A 123 7.01 -17.20 -1.12
C ARG A 123 8.03 -16.74 -0.11
N ILE A 124 7.64 -15.78 0.72
CA ILE A 124 8.43 -15.45 1.90
C ILE A 124 8.48 -16.68 2.81
N VAL A 125 9.67 -17.07 3.23
CA VAL A 125 9.89 -18.06 4.28
C VAL A 125 10.20 -17.26 5.54
N VAL A 126 9.29 -17.29 6.50
CA VAL A 126 9.46 -16.62 7.79
C VAL A 126 9.75 -17.70 8.82
N SER A 127 10.77 -17.47 9.65
CA SER A 127 11.13 -18.33 10.78
C SER A 127 11.35 -17.48 12.02
N GLY A 128 11.16 -18.06 13.20
CA GLY A 128 11.17 -17.35 14.47
C GLY A 128 9.85 -16.65 14.77
N MET A 129 8.75 -17.07 14.15
CA MET A 129 7.42 -16.59 14.50
C MET A 129 6.94 -17.23 15.81
N GLU A 130 5.94 -16.62 16.43
CA GLU A 130 5.25 -17.20 17.60
C GLU A 130 4.76 -18.62 17.32
N THR A 131 4.27 -18.89 16.11
CA THR A 131 3.87 -20.22 15.67
C THR A 131 4.99 -21.25 15.81
N ASP A 132 6.22 -20.88 15.47
CA ASP A 132 7.37 -21.79 15.52
C ASP A 132 7.76 -22.08 16.98
N ILE A 133 7.59 -21.10 17.87
CA ILE A 133 7.79 -21.26 19.32
C ILE A 133 6.70 -22.17 19.90
N VAL A 134 5.43 -21.93 19.55
CA VAL A 134 4.28 -22.74 19.98
C VAL A 134 4.44 -24.18 19.53
N GLU A 135 4.87 -24.41 18.28
CA GLU A 135 5.15 -25.76 17.76
C GLU A 135 6.25 -26.45 18.56
N LYS A 136 7.37 -25.76 18.83
CA LYS A 136 8.47 -26.30 19.66
C LYS A 136 8.04 -26.67 21.08
N ILE A 137 7.26 -25.80 21.74
CA ILE A 137 6.76 -26.07 23.10
C ILE A 137 5.84 -27.29 23.09
N ILE A 138 5.12 -27.53 22.00
CA ILE A 138 4.19 -28.67 21.95
C ILE A 138 4.90 -29.97 21.61
N GLU A 139 5.90 -29.93 20.75
CA GLU A 139 6.75 -31.08 20.48
C GLU A 139 7.55 -31.50 21.72
N LYS A 140 7.99 -30.54 22.53
CA LYS A 140 8.76 -30.81 23.75
C LYS A 140 8.33 -29.90 24.90
N PRO A 141 7.22 -30.19 25.61
CA PRO A 141 6.71 -29.35 26.70
C PRO A 141 7.70 -29.17 27.86
N ASP A 142 8.56 -30.16 28.08
CA ASP A 142 9.58 -30.13 29.14
C ASP A 142 10.64 -29.05 28.97
N VAL A 143 10.70 -28.35 27.82
CA VAL A 143 11.53 -27.13 27.67
C VAL A 143 11.08 -25.99 28.59
N ILE A 144 9.84 -26.04 29.07
CA ILE A 144 9.30 -25.09 30.04
C ILE A 144 9.47 -25.64 31.47
N GLU A 145 8.86 -26.80 31.76
CA GLU A 145 8.99 -27.50 33.04
C GLU A 145 8.65 -28.99 32.89
N GLU A 146 9.23 -29.83 33.75
CA GLU A 146 9.01 -31.28 33.73
C GLU A 146 7.54 -31.62 33.99
N GLY A 147 6.96 -32.47 33.13
CA GLY A 147 5.59 -32.96 33.30
C GLY A 147 4.50 -32.01 32.80
N LEU A 148 4.88 -30.90 32.15
CA LEU A 148 3.93 -29.98 31.52
C LEU A 148 3.11 -30.69 30.43
N ARG A 149 1.79 -30.49 30.43
CA ARG A 149 0.86 -31.05 29.43
C ARG A 149 0.10 -29.95 28.73
N ILE A 150 0.30 -29.83 27.41
CA ILE A 150 -0.43 -28.86 26.60
C ILE A 150 -1.83 -29.39 26.29
N THR A 151 -2.87 -28.61 26.63
CA THR A 151 -4.27 -29.04 26.47
C THR A 151 -4.98 -28.37 25.29
N LYS A 152 -4.72 -27.08 25.02
CA LYS A 152 -5.34 -26.30 23.93
C LYS A 152 -4.39 -25.23 23.42
N ARG A 153 -4.51 -24.90 22.11
CA ARG A 153 -3.87 -23.75 21.46
C ARG A 153 -4.93 -22.66 21.22
N GLU A 154 -4.49 -21.39 21.18
CA GLU A 154 -5.34 -20.20 20.86
C GLU A 154 -6.70 -20.24 21.56
N LYS A 155 -6.66 -20.54 22.86
CA LYS A 155 -7.86 -20.86 23.62
C LYS A 155 -8.62 -19.58 23.96
N LYS A 156 -9.67 -19.29 23.18
CA LYS A 156 -10.68 -18.28 23.51
C LYS A 156 -11.08 -18.34 24.98
N THR A 157 -10.90 -17.22 25.66
CA THR A 157 -11.28 -16.94 27.04
C THR A 157 -12.48 -16.00 27.08
N LYS A 158 -12.95 -15.66 28.28
CA LYS A 158 -14.06 -14.71 28.45
C LYS A 158 -13.72 -13.28 28.03
N SER A 159 -12.43 -12.94 27.97
CA SER A 159 -11.95 -11.57 27.74
C SER A 159 -11.26 -11.38 26.39
N GLY A 160 -11.13 -12.44 25.59
CA GLY A 160 -10.46 -12.38 24.29
C GLY A 160 -10.10 -13.75 23.75
N MET A 161 -9.51 -13.77 22.55
CA MET A 161 -8.69 -14.90 22.12
C MET A 161 -7.47 -15.04 23.02
#